data_AF-B4GWC9-F1
#
_entry.id   AF-B4GWC9-F1
#
_cell.length_a   1.000
_cell.length_b   1.000
_cell.length_c   1.000
_cell.angle_alpha   90.00
_cell.angle_beta   90.00
_cell.angle_gamma   90.00
#
_symmetry.space_group_name_H-M   'P 1'
#
loop_
_entity.id
_entity.type
_entity.pdbx_description
1 polymer ?
#
loop_
_entity_poly.entity_id
_entity_poly.type
_entity_poly.pdbx_seq_one_letter_code
_entity_poly.pdbx_strand_id
1 'polypeptide(L)'
;MNNLFGPGMENSFQTYSDISHEESSGGLVAFENLESLDSIYPAALSSNIGTLNSTACGRIDIMGTIVYDSAPYLYPFIIEYSLIGAVVLYVMWKHIGRYPGRMNDEDLEHRLEVMLSRRAVAMAQQARSGRVDCVGSSKGLFFGLLLLVGALICLILFFVLVRHQQFSLLAIYLADASHCILMAFAILAIIVGFIRVKNLKFRCEEQSNLNDILLRISAFGLFTYSVFSIIAGSLKVLESEPSLLVTTTGGVAVFQVILQLLFIADVSRRRVHLPEHDRSKPGRQIVTFLLICNVAMFAIYTFEAQKVFANPVQLDFYGFVPWSIIQRITLPLCIFHRFHSAVTLAEIWKTTYKARLE
;
A
#
# COMPACT_ATOMS: atom_id res chain seq x y z
N MET A 1 -32.55 -73.76 30.78
CA MET A 1 -31.32 -74.51 31.12
C MET A 1 -30.58 -74.72 29.80
N ASN A 2 -29.69 -73.80 29.44
CA ASN A 2 -28.22 -73.85 29.63
C ASN A 2 -27.60 -74.05 28.24
N ASN A 3 -27.01 -73.00 27.65
CA ASN A 3 -25.55 -72.73 27.62
C ASN A 3 -24.90 -73.51 26.44
N LEU A 4 -23.94 -73.03 25.62
CA LEU A 4 -22.87 -72.05 25.81
C LEU A 4 -22.07 -71.89 24.47
N PHE A 5 -21.32 -70.79 24.32
CA PHE A 5 -20.15 -70.51 23.43
C PHE A 5 -20.35 -70.10 21.94
N GLY A 6 -19.80 -68.92 21.58
CA GLY A 6 -19.59 -68.40 20.19
C GLY A 6 -18.14 -68.60 19.70
N PRO A 7 -17.51 -67.73 18.87
CA PRO A 7 -17.95 -66.93 17.71
C PRO A 7 -17.22 -67.32 16.39
N GLY A 8 -17.64 -66.84 15.21
CA GLY A 8 -16.91 -67.04 13.93
C GLY A 8 -17.57 -66.37 12.72
N MET A 9 -16.75 -65.72 11.89
CA MET A 9 -17.05 -64.69 10.89
C MET A 9 -17.35 -65.26 9.49
N GLU A 10 -18.20 -64.57 8.71
CA GLU A 10 -18.21 -64.35 7.24
C GLU A 10 -19.65 -64.30 6.69
N ASN A 11 -19.98 -63.32 5.84
CA ASN A 11 -20.99 -63.43 4.77
C ASN A 11 -21.02 -62.19 3.83
N SER A 12 -20.45 -62.40 2.64
CA SER A 12 -21.04 -62.24 1.29
C SER A 12 -21.96 -61.06 0.94
N PHE A 13 -21.51 -60.34 -0.10
CA PHE A 13 -22.22 -59.46 -1.04
C PHE A 13 -23.44 -60.13 -1.72
N GLN A 14 -24.53 -59.37 -1.92
CA GLN A 14 -25.55 -59.65 -2.96
C GLN A 14 -26.24 -58.35 -3.48
N THR A 15 -26.63 -58.43 -4.75
CA THR A 15 -27.01 -57.37 -5.72
C THR A 15 -28.52 -57.36 -6.00
N TYR A 16 -29.11 -56.25 -6.50
CA TYR A 16 -30.44 -56.17 -7.16
C TYR A 16 -30.48 -54.91 -8.09
N SER A 17 -30.40 -55.00 -9.45
CA SER A 17 -31.45 -55.05 -10.52
C SER A 17 -32.39 -53.81 -10.62
N ASP A 18 -32.88 -53.26 -11.74
CA ASP A 18 -32.72 -53.30 -13.22
C ASP A 18 -33.68 -52.19 -13.79
N ILE A 19 -33.66 -51.92 -15.12
CA ILE A 19 -34.71 -51.29 -16.01
C ILE A 19 -34.71 -49.73 -16.17
N SER A 20 -34.84 -49.04 -17.33
CA SER A 20 -34.75 -49.23 -18.81
C SER A 20 -35.00 -47.84 -19.51
N HIS A 21 -34.66 -47.69 -20.80
CA HIS A 21 -34.63 -46.45 -21.63
C HIS A 21 -35.78 -46.34 -22.67
N GLU A 22 -36.17 -45.10 -23.05
CA GLU A 22 -36.62 -44.52 -24.37
C GLU A 22 -37.51 -43.27 -24.07
N GLU A 23 -37.57 -42.14 -24.79
CA GLU A 23 -37.47 -41.81 -26.22
C GLU A 23 -37.24 -40.27 -26.40
N SER A 24 -36.89 -39.82 -27.62
CA SER A 24 -36.43 -38.46 -28.00
C SER A 24 -37.54 -37.46 -28.39
N SER A 25 -37.40 -36.15 -28.08
CA SER A 25 -37.74 -35.02 -28.99
C SER A 25 -37.44 -33.61 -28.44
N GLY A 26 -36.63 -32.85 -29.21
CA GLY A 26 -36.65 -31.38 -29.43
C GLY A 26 -36.81 -30.37 -28.29
N GLY A 27 -35.77 -29.56 -28.05
CA GLY A 27 -35.92 -28.21 -27.49
C GLY A 27 -34.77 -27.72 -26.60
N LEU A 28 -34.05 -26.69 -27.06
CA LEU A 28 -33.21 -25.72 -26.32
C LEU A 28 -32.80 -26.06 -24.87
N VAL A 29 -31.50 -26.32 -24.68
CA VAL A 29 -30.85 -26.46 -23.36
C VAL A 29 -30.87 -25.12 -22.63
N ALA A 30 -31.82 -24.95 -21.70
CA ALA A 30 -31.78 -23.95 -20.64
C ALA A 30 -31.20 -24.60 -19.36
N PHE A 31 -30.26 -23.92 -18.73
CA PHE A 31 -29.44 -24.41 -17.63
C PHE A 31 -30.17 -24.19 -16.29
N GLU A 32 -31.19 -24.98 -15.97
CA GLU A 32 -31.80 -25.02 -14.63
C GLU A 32 -31.27 -26.24 -13.86
N ASN A 33 -30.23 -26.02 -13.06
CA ASN A 33 -29.81 -26.86 -11.93
C ASN A 33 -28.92 -26.01 -11.02
N LEU A 34 -29.54 -24.99 -10.38
CA LEU A 34 -28.89 -24.14 -9.37
C LEU A 34 -29.61 -24.25 -8.02
N GLU A 35 -30.06 -25.45 -7.64
CA GLU A 35 -30.79 -25.68 -6.37
C GLU A 35 -29.95 -26.37 -5.27
N SER A 36 -28.62 -26.28 -5.33
CA SER A 36 -27.75 -26.86 -4.29
C SER A 36 -26.73 -25.89 -3.67
N LEU A 37 -26.97 -24.58 -3.75
CA LEU A 37 -26.15 -23.56 -3.06
C LEU A 37 -26.87 -22.87 -1.90
N ASP A 38 -28.12 -23.23 -1.61
CA ASP A 38 -28.89 -22.65 -0.50
C ASP A 38 -28.45 -23.14 0.89
N SER A 39 -27.56 -24.14 0.98
CA SER A 39 -27.06 -24.62 2.29
C SER A 39 -25.84 -23.86 2.81
N ILE A 40 -25.40 -22.76 2.17
CA ILE A 40 -24.24 -21.95 2.60
C ILE A 40 -24.65 -20.54 3.07
N TYR A 41 -25.94 -20.19 3.05
CA TYR A 41 -26.41 -18.96 3.68
C TYR A 41 -26.62 -19.16 5.19
N PRO A 42 -26.07 -18.29 6.06
CA PRO A 42 -26.40 -18.34 7.47
C PRO A 42 -27.91 -18.13 7.62
N ALA A 43 -28.54 -18.92 8.49
CA ALA A 43 -29.98 -18.95 8.78
C ALA A 43 -30.51 -17.66 9.46
N ALA A 44 -30.10 -16.48 8.99
CA ALA A 44 -30.49 -15.17 9.47
C ALA A 44 -31.50 -14.47 8.53
N LEU A 45 -31.84 -15.05 7.38
CA LEU A 45 -32.77 -14.46 6.41
C LEU A 45 -34.08 -15.26 6.24
N SER A 46 -34.57 -15.87 7.33
CA SER A 46 -35.93 -16.42 7.39
C SER A 46 -36.73 -15.75 8.50
N SER A 47 -36.84 -14.42 8.47
CA SER A 47 -37.99 -13.75 9.10
C SER A 47 -39.07 -13.58 8.04
N ASN A 48 -39.90 -14.61 7.90
CA ASN A 48 -41.18 -14.47 7.21
C ASN A 48 -41.93 -13.28 7.84
N ILE A 49 -42.27 -12.31 7.01
CA ILE A 49 -43.12 -11.17 7.36
C ILE A 49 -44.52 -11.75 7.61
N GLY A 50 -44.82 -12.03 8.87
CA GLY A 50 -46.12 -12.57 9.25
C GLY A 50 -46.22 -12.87 10.73
N THR A 51 -47.00 -12.05 11.42
CA THR A 51 -47.58 -12.23 12.76
C THR A 51 -46.68 -11.97 13.98
N LEU A 52 -47.14 -10.99 14.75
CA LEU A 52 -46.66 -10.52 16.05
C LEU A 52 -46.53 -11.65 17.09
N ASN A 53 -45.33 -11.80 17.67
CA ASN A 53 -45.16 -12.22 19.06
C ASN A 53 -43.95 -11.50 19.67
N SER A 54 -44.21 -10.76 20.75
CA SER A 54 -43.34 -9.76 21.38
C SER A 54 -42.19 -10.35 22.23
N THR A 55 -41.49 -11.37 21.73
CA THR A 55 -40.34 -11.99 22.43
C THR A 55 -39.28 -12.57 21.48
N ALA A 56 -39.11 -12.03 20.28
CA ALA A 56 -37.86 -12.23 19.55
C ALA A 56 -36.81 -11.30 20.15
N CYS A 57 -35.95 -11.82 21.04
CA CYS A 57 -34.67 -11.19 21.35
C CYS A 57 -33.89 -11.16 20.03
N GLY A 58 -34.10 -10.12 19.23
CA GLY A 58 -33.43 -9.92 17.96
C GLY A 58 -31.94 -9.84 18.26
N ARG A 59 -31.20 -10.87 17.89
CA ARG A 59 -29.75 -10.83 17.92
C ARG A 59 -29.35 -9.84 16.83
N ILE A 60 -29.22 -8.57 17.21
CA ILE A 60 -28.76 -7.53 16.31
C ILE A 60 -27.30 -7.89 16.01
N ASP A 61 -26.98 -8.21 14.76
CA ASP A 61 -25.61 -8.53 14.32
C ASP A 61 -24.75 -7.25 14.24
N ILE A 62 -24.63 -6.55 15.37
CA ILE A 62 -23.88 -5.29 15.49
C ILE A 62 -22.44 -5.51 15.02
N MET A 63 -21.82 -6.63 15.39
CA MET A 63 -20.46 -6.96 14.94
C MET A 63 -20.40 -7.32 13.46
N GLY A 64 -21.40 -8.04 12.94
CA GLY A 64 -21.45 -8.38 11.51
C GLY A 64 -21.53 -7.13 10.64
N THR A 65 -22.43 -6.20 10.99
CA THR A 65 -22.61 -4.93 10.28
C THR A 65 -21.37 -4.04 10.37
N ILE A 66 -20.76 -3.89 11.56
CA ILE A 66 -19.55 -3.07 11.71
C ILE A 66 -18.39 -3.66 10.89
N VAL A 67 -18.19 -4.99 10.91
CA VAL A 67 -17.12 -5.62 10.13
C VAL A 67 -17.37 -5.49 8.64
N TYR A 68 -18.60 -5.68 8.19
CA TYR A 68 -18.97 -5.51 6.78
C TYR A 68 -18.75 -4.07 6.31
N ASP A 69 -19.20 -3.08 7.08
CA ASP A 69 -19.03 -1.66 6.76
C ASP A 69 -17.55 -1.24 6.83
N SER A 70 -16.75 -1.90 7.67
CA SER A 70 -15.32 -1.64 7.82
C SER A 70 -14.46 -2.36 6.78
N ALA A 71 -14.95 -3.44 6.19
CA ALA A 71 -14.17 -4.30 5.28
C ALA A 71 -13.58 -3.55 4.07
N PRO A 72 -14.30 -2.63 3.40
CA PRO A 72 -13.73 -1.83 2.31
C PRO A 72 -12.53 -0.97 2.74
N TYR A 73 -12.49 -0.55 4.00
CA TYR A 73 -11.38 0.23 4.55
C TYR A 73 -10.20 -0.66 4.94
N LEU A 74 -10.46 -1.88 5.41
CA LEU A 74 -9.43 -2.81 5.88
C LEU A 74 -8.76 -3.58 4.73
N TYR A 75 -9.47 -3.76 3.61
CA TYR A 75 -9.00 -4.59 2.50
C TYR A 75 -7.62 -4.16 1.93
N PRO A 76 -7.34 -2.87 1.67
CA PRO A 76 -6.01 -2.45 1.20
C PRO A 76 -4.88 -2.76 2.20
N PHE A 77 -5.14 -2.59 3.50
CA PHE A 77 -4.15 -2.85 4.55
C PHE A 77 -3.76 -4.33 4.64
N ILE A 78 -4.69 -5.25 4.37
CA ILE A 78 -4.38 -6.68 4.34
C ILE A 78 -3.37 -6.99 3.22
N ILE A 79 -3.60 -6.43 2.03
CA ILE A 79 -2.69 -6.65 0.90
C ILE A 79 -1.32 -6.03 1.18
N GLU A 80 -1.27 -4.83 1.76
CA GLU A 80 -0.02 -4.18 2.17
C GLU A 80 0.73 -5.00 3.22
N TYR A 81 0.04 -5.49 4.24
CA TYR A 81 0.62 -6.33 5.28
C TYR A 81 1.26 -7.59 4.67
N SER A 82 0.56 -8.27 3.77
CA SER A 82 1.09 -9.45 3.08
C SER A 82 2.32 -9.12 2.23
N LEU A 83 2.32 -7.97 1.53
CA LEU A 83 3.43 -7.55 0.68
C LEU A 83 4.68 -7.19 1.51
N ILE A 84 4.51 -6.43 2.59
CA ILE A 84 5.59 -6.10 3.52
C ILE A 84 6.13 -7.38 4.18
N GLY A 85 5.24 -8.27 4.60
CA GLY A 85 5.60 -9.57 5.18
C GLY A 85 6.45 -10.41 4.23
N ALA A 86 6.03 -10.54 2.97
CA ALA A 86 6.77 -11.28 1.95
C ALA A 86 8.17 -10.71 1.71
N VAL A 87 8.30 -9.38 1.64
CA VAL A 87 9.59 -8.70 1.52
C VAL A 87 10.47 -9.01 2.73
N VAL A 88 9.98 -8.80 3.95
CA VAL A 88 10.76 -8.99 5.18
C VAL A 88 11.23 -10.45 5.29
N LEU A 89 10.35 -11.41 5.01
CA LEU A 89 10.69 -12.83 4.99
C LEU A 89 11.76 -13.13 3.93
N TYR A 90 11.67 -12.55 2.73
CA TYR A 90 12.71 -12.68 1.70
C TYR A 90 14.06 -12.12 2.17
N VAL A 91 14.07 -10.95 2.82
CA VAL A 91 15.29 -10.38 3.39
C VAL A 91 15.88 -11.31 4.43
N MET A 92 15.07 -11.78 5.38
CA MET A 92 15.50 -12.69 6.43
C MET A 92 16.07 -13.97 5.83
N TRP A 93 15.35 -14.61 4.91
CA TRP A 93 15.79 -15.80 4.19
C TRP A 93 17.14 -15.60 3.50
N LYS A 94 17.32 -14.48 2.79
CA LYS A 94 18.57 -14.17 2.08
C LYS A 94 19.77 -13.97 3.02
N HIS A 95 19.53 -13.58 4.27
CA HIS A 95 20.59 -13.38 5.26
C HIS A 95 20.87 -14.62 6.12
N ILE A 96 19.95 -15.58 6.17
CA ILE A 96 20.16 -16.87 6.83
C ILE A 96 21.24 -17.66 6.09
N GLY A 97 22.26 -18.10 6.81
CA GLY A 97 23.34 -18.94 6.25
C GLY A 97 24.37 -18.21 5.37
N ARG A 98 24.34 -16.87 5.29
CA ARG A 98 25.29 -16.07 4.48
C ARG A 98 26.74 -16.11 4.99
N TYR A 99 26.94 -16.68 6.18
CA TYR A 99 28.25 -17.03 6.73
C TYR A 99 28.27 -18.53 7.09
N PRO A 100 28.33 -19.44 6.11
CA PRO A 100 28.52 -20.86 6.37
C PRO A 100 30.04 -21.10 6.42
N GLY A 101 30.67 -20.68 7.51
CA GLY A 101 32.11 -20.80 7.67
C GLY A 101 32.43 -21.13 9.11
N ARG A 102 33.10 -22.26 9.31
CA ARG A 102 33.72 -22.72 10.56
C ARG A 102 34.76 -21.68 11.00
N MET A 103 34.29 -20.56 11.55
CA MET A 103 35.13 -19.64 12.30
C MET A 103 35.40 -20.31 13.63
N ASN A 104 36.67 -20.33 14.06
CA ASN A 104 36.99 -20.71 15.44
C ASN A 104 36.15 -19.82 16.35
N ASP A 105 35.57 -20.38 17.42
CA ASP A 105 34.70 -19.64 18.36
C ASP A 105 35.37 -18.34 18.82
N GLU A 106 36.69 -18.33 18.99
CA GLU A 106 37.50 -17.16 19.36
C GLU A 106 37.49 -16.03 18.30
N ASP A 107 37.53 -16.36 17.00
CA ASP A 107 37.48 -15.36 15.92
C ASP A 107 36.06 -14.80 15.73
N LEU A 108 35.04 -15.62 16.01
CA LEU A 108 33.64 -15.19 15.99
C LEU A 108 33.34 -14.29 17.18
N GLU A 109 33.77 -14.68 18.38
CA GLU A 109 33.59 -13.94 19.62
C GLU A 109 34.32 -12.59 19.54
N HIS A 110 35.57 -12.57 19.05
CA HIS A 110 36.30 -11.31 18.86
C HIS A 110 35.65 -10.40 17.81
N ARG A 111 35.15 -10.94 16.68
CA ARG A 111 34.41 -10.14 15.69
C ARG A 111 33.05 -9.68 16.20
N LEU A 112 32.38 -10.49 17.00
CA LEU A 112 31.10 -10.15 17.61
C LEU A 112 31.31 -9.06 18.65
N GLU A 113 32.35 -9.15 19.49
CA GLU A 113 32.76 -8.09 20.41
C GLU A 113 33.14 -6.80 19.68
N VAL A 114 33.87 -6.88 18.56
CA VAL A 114 34.19 -5.70 17.73
C VAL A 114 32.93 -5.12 17.08
N MET A 115 31.99 -5.93 16.62
CA MET A 115 30.71 -5.45 16.08
C MET A 115 29.79 -4.88 17.16
N LEU A 116 29.71 -5.54 18.32
CA LEU A 116 28.90 -5.13 19.46
C LEU A 116 29.47 -3.88 20.10
N SER A 117 30.79 -3.77 20.25
CA SER A 117 31.46 -2.55 20.69
C SER A 117 31.28 -1.42 19.68
N ARG A 118 31.40 -1.65 18.37
CA ARG A 118 31.07 -0.64 17.34
C ARG A 118 29.60 -0.22 17.38
N ARG A 119 28.66 -1.17 17.56
CA ARG A 119 27.23 -0.88 17.73
C ARG A 119 26.94 -0.15 19.04
N ALA A 120 27.60 -0.53 20.13
CA ALA A 120 27.46 0.08 21.45
C ALA A 120 28.05 1.50 21.46
N VAL A 121 29.20 1.72 20.81
CA VAL A 121 29.78 3.05 20.60
C VAL A 121 28.89 3.89 19.69
N ALA A 122 28.36 3.32 18.60
CA ALA A 122 27.40 4.02 17.74
C ALA A 122 26.09 4.35 18.47
N MET A 123 25.57 3.47 19.33
CA MET A 123 24.41 3.71 20.19
C MET A 123 24.71 4.72 21.30
N ALA A 124 25.88 4.68 21.92
CA ALA A 124 26.31 5.62 22.95
C ALA A 124 26.53 7.02 22.37
N GLN A 125 27.09 7.13 21.16
CA GLN A 125 27.14 8.37 20.39
C GLN A 125 25.72 8.83 20.01
N GLN A 126 24.80 7.91 19.70
CA GLN A 126 23.41 8.25 19.38
C GLN A 126 22.61 8.67 20.62
N ALA A 127 22.95 8.16 21.80
CA ALA A 127 22.41 8.59 23.08
C ALA A 127 22.95 9.97 23.50
N ARG A 128 24.26 10.24 23.26
CA ARG A 128 24.86 11.58 23.46
C ARG A 128 24.39 12.60 22.43
N SER A 129 24.07 12.18 21.21
CA SER A 129 23.49 12.98 20.13
C SER A 129 21.97 12.79 20.00
N GLY A 130 21.28 12.40 21.08
CA GLY A 130 19.83 12.13 21.10
C GLY A 130 18.95 13.36 20.85
N ARG A 131 19.55 14.55 20.76
CA ARG A 131 18.87 15.74 20.23
C ARG A 131 18.77 15.61 18.72
N VAL A 132 17.55 15.34 18.26
CA VAL A 132 17.17 15.52 16.86
C VAL A 132 17.36 17.01 16.53
N ASP A 133 18.53 17.36 15.99
CA ASP A 133 18.83 18.75 15.64
C ASP A 133 18.02 19.14 14.40
N CYS A 134 16.86 19.76 14.64
CA CYS A 134 16.01 20.38 13.61
C CYS A 134 16.62 21.64 12.99
N VAL A 135 17.79 22.07 13.49
CA VAL A 135 18.54 23.22 12.98
C VAL A 135 18.95 22.95 11.53
N GLY A 136 18.47 23.81 10.63
CA GLY A 136 18.65 23.67 9.19
C GLY A 136 17.56 22.84 8.50
N SER A 137 16.52 22.37 9.22
CA SER A 137 15.39 21.60 8.66
C SER A 137 14.02 22.28 8.87
N SER A 138 13.95 23.28 9.75
CA SER A 138 12.71 23.88 10.26
C SER A 138 11.79 24.48 9.19
N LYS A 139 12.33 25.13 8.16
CA LYS A 139 11.52 25.72 7.07
C LYS A 139 10.79 24.67 6.25
N GLY A 140 11.50 23.60 5.85
CA GLY A 140 10.93 22.47 5.13
C GLY A 140 9.94 21.69 5.99
N LEU A 141 10.24 21.52 7.29
CA LEU A 141 9.33 20.90 8.26
C LEU A 141 8.02 21.70 8.39
N PHE A 142 8.09 23.01 8.57
CA PHE A 142 6.91 23.86 8.76
C PHE A 142 6.01 23.87 7.51
N PHE A 143 6.58 24.10 6.33
CA PHE A 143 5.81 24.10 5.08
C PHE A 143 5.26 22.71 4.76
N GLY A 144 6.03 21.65 5.04
CA GLY A 144 5.56 20.27 4.89
C GLY A 144 4.40 19.94 5.82
N LEU A 145 4.49 20.33 7.10
CA LEU A 145 3.42 20.12 8.08
C LEU A 145 2.16 20.91 7.73
N LEU A 146 2.31 22.14 7.23
CA LEU A 146 1.18 22.93 6.74
C LEU A 146 0.45 22.22 5.59
N LEU A 147 1.20 21.70 4.61
CA LEU A 147 0.60 20.92 3.51
C LEU A 147 -0.01 19.59 3.99
N LEU A 148 0.60 18.92 4.98
CA LEU A 148 0.04 17.71 5.57
C LEU A 148 -1.32 18.02 6.23
N VAL A 149 -1.39 19.06 7.06
CA VAL A 149 -2.65 19.47 7.70
C VAL A 149 -3.69 19.86 6.65
N GLY A 150 -3.30 20.64 5.62
CA GLY A 150 -4.19 20.99 4.52
C GLY A 150 -4.72 19.76 3.76
N ALA A 151 -3.86 18.79 3.48
CA ALA A 151 -4.23 17.53 2.84
C ALA A 151 -5.19 16.71 3.72
N LEU A 152 -4.95 16.64 5.03
CA LEU A 152 -5.83 15.96 5.98
C LEU A 152 -7.21 16.64 6.07
N ILE A 153 -7.27 17.98 6.06
CA ILE A 153 -8.53 18.71 6.02
C ILE A 153 -9.29 18.39 4.73
N CYS A 154 -8.63 18.42 3.57
CA CYS A 154 -9.25 18.08 2.29
C CYS A 154 -9.75 16.62 2.28
N LEU A 155 -9.00 15.70 2.88
CA LEU A 155 -9.40 14.30 3.02
C LEU A 155 -10.64 14.12 3.90
N ILE A 156 -10.70 14.81 5.04
CA ILE A 156 -11.87 14.77 5.93
C ILE A 156 -13.09 15.37 5.20
N LEU A 157 -12.92 16.50 4.52
CA LEU A 157 -13.98 17.12 3.75
C LEU A 157 -14.49 16.19 2.64
N PHE A 158 -13.60 15.47 1.96
CA PHE A 158 -14.00 14.47 0.97
C PHE A 158 -14.97 13.43 1.56
N PHE A 159 -14.63 12.83 2.71
CA PHE A 159 -15.49 11.83 3.36
C PHE A 159 -16.83 12.39 3.83
N VAL A 160 -16.85 13.64 4.30
CA VAL A 160 -18.09 14.28 4.74
C VAL A 160 -18.98 14.61 3.54
N LEU A 161 -18.42 15.20 2.47
CA LEU A 161 -19.19 15.67 1.33
C LEU A 161 -19.64 14.53 0.40
N VAL A 162 -18.88 13.44 0.27
CA VAL A 162 -19.24 12.30 -0.60
C VAL A 162 -20.54 11.62 -0.15
N ARG A 163 -20.90 11.72 1.15
CA ARG A 163 -22.16 11.19 1.68
C ARG A 163 -23.39 11.97 1.23
N HIS A 164 -23.23 13.20 0.74
CA HIS A 164 -24.31 14.05 0.26
C HIS A 164 -24.38 14.03 -1.27
N GLN A 165 -25.47 13.51 -1.83
CA GLN A 165 -25.66 13.34 -3.29
C GLN A 165 -25.47 14.64 -4.10
N GLN A 166 -25.81 15.80 -3.52
CA GLN A 166 -25.68 17.12 -4.19
C GLN A 166 -24.24 17.64 -4.25
N PHE A 167 -23.36 17.16 -3.37
CA PHE A 167 -21.98 17.67 -3.22
C PHE A 167 -20.90 16.64 -3.57
N SER A 168 -21.29 15.46 -4.05
CA SER A 168 -20.37 14.36 -4.39
C SER A 168 -19.35 14.77 -5.46
N LEU A 169 -19.79 15.45 -6.52
CA LEU A 169 -18.91 15.94 -7.59
C LEU A 169 -17.92 16.98 -7.05
N LEU A 170 -18.38 17.92 -6.21
CA LEU A 170 -17.52 18.93 -5.58
C LEU A 170 -16.47 18.28 -4.66
N ALA A 171 -16.84 17.22 -3.93
CA ALA A 171 -15.92 16.45 -3.11
C ALA A 171 -14.81 15.81 -3.96
N ILE A 172 -15.17 15.20 -5.10
CA ILE A 172 -14.22 14.58 -6.02
C ILE A 172 -13.25 15.63 -6.57
N TYR A 173 -13.76 16.78 -7.04
CA TYR A 173 -12.95 17.91 -7.53
C TYR A 173 -11.97 18.42 -6.48
N LEU A 174 -12.47 18.72 -5.28
CA LEU A 174 -11.65 19.26 -4.19
C LEU A 174 -10.50 18.30 -3.85
N ALA A 175 -10.82 17.01 -3.77
CA ALA A 175 -9.85 15.99 -3.41
C ALA A 175 -8.80 15.79 -4.54
N ASP A 176 -9.21 15.73 -5.81
CA ASP A 176 -8.28 15.60 -6.95
C ASP A 176 -7.40 16.84 -7.11
N ALA A 177 -7.98 18.03 -6.99
CA ALA A 177 -7.24 19.29 -7.04
C ALA A 177 -6.21 19.38 -5.92
N SER A 178 -6.59 19.01 -4.68
CA SER A 178 -5.67 19.00 -3.54
C SER A 178 -4.49 18.04 -3.76
N HIS A 179 -4.75 16.87 -4.34
CA HIS A 179 -3.73 15.88 -4.67
C HIS A 179 -2.79 16.38 -5.77
N CYS A 180 -3.33 16.98 -6.83
CA CYS A 180 -2.54 17.58 -7.90
C CYS A 180 -1.63 18.73 -7.39
N ILE A 181 -2.16 19.59 -6.52
CA ILE A 181 -1.39 20.67 -5.88
C ILE A 181 -0.24 20.10 -5.05
N LEU A 182 -0.49 19.06 -4.27
CA LEU A 182 0.53 18.40 -3.46
C LEU A 182 1.65 17.81 -4.33
N MET A 183 1.30 17.16 -5.45
CA MET A 183 2.26 16.64 -6.42
C MET A 183 3.06 17.76 -7.09
N ALA A 184 2.43 18.87 -7.45
CA ALA A 184 3.10 20.02 -8.06
C ALA A 184 4.15 20.63 -7.11
N PHE A 185 3.82 20.81 -5.83
CA PHE A 185 4.79 21.26 -4.83
C PHE A 185 5.93 20.24 -4.63
N ALA A 186 5.63 18.94 -4.69
CA ALA A 186 6.66 17.90 -4.63
C ALA A 186 7.60 17.96 -5.84
N ILE A 187 7.09 18.17 -7.07
CA ILE A 187 7.90 18.36 -8.28
C ILE A 187 8.83 19.57 -8.12
N LEU A 188 8.29 20.72 -7.72
CA LEU A 188 9.08 21.94 -7.50
C LEU A 188 10.18 21.71 -6.45
N ALA A 189 9.85 21.04 -5.34
CA ALA A 189 10.84 20.69 -4.33
C ALA A 189 11.91 19.72 -4.85
N ILE A 190 11.56 18.75 -5.69
CA ILE A 190 12.53 17.84 -6.32
C ILE A 190 13.49 18.62 -7.22
N ILE A 191 12.99 19.54 -8.04
CA ILE A 191 13.82 20.38 -8.92
C ILE A 191 14.79 21.24 -8.09
N VAL A 192 14.29 21.94 -7.07
CA VAL A 192 15.14 22.70 -6.14
C VAL A 192 16.12 21.77 -5.42
N GLY A 193 15.71 20.53 -5.12
CA GLY A 193 16.51 19.47 -4.54
C GLY A 193 17.73 19.15 -5.38
N PHE A 194 17.54 18.85 -6.67
CA PHE A 194 18.64 18.60 -7.60
C PHE A 194 19.64 19.75 -7.66
N ILE A 195 19.16 20.99 -7.70
CA ILE A 195 20.03 22.19 -7.73
C ILE A 195 20.87 22.28 -6.45
N ARG A 196 20.28 22.03 -5.27
CA ARG A 196 20.97 22.13 -3.98
C ARG A 196 21.92 20.96 -3.71
N VAL A 197 21.57 19.77 -4.18
CA VAL A 197 22.29 18.52 -3.93
C VAL A 197 23.47 18.34 -4.91
N LYS A 198 23.48 19.06 -6.04
CA LYS A 198 24.56 19.02 -7.05
C LYS A 198 25.96 19.23 -6.46
N ASN A 199 26.09 20.05 -5.42
CA ASN A 199 27.37 20.40 -4.80
C ASN A 199 27.89 19.33 -3.81
N LEU A 200 27.11 18.27 -3.54
CA LEU A 200 27.52 17.16 -2.68
C LEU A 200 28.37 16.13 -3.45
N LYS A 201 29.37 15.56 -2.78
CA LYS A 201 30.28 14.57 -3.34
C LYS A 201 29.55 13.24 -3.57
N PHE A 202 29.74 12.67 -4.76
CA PHE A 202 29.20 11.36 -5.14
C PHE A 202 30.11 10.24 -4.62
N ARG A 203 29.57 9.25 -3.92
CA ARG A 203 30.28 8.03 -3.53
C ARG A 203 29.61 6.81 -4.16
N CYS A 204 30.38 6.02 -4.91
CA CYS A 204 29.99 4.69 -5.36
C CYS A 204 30.18 3.65 -4.24
N GLU A 205 29.58 3.86 -3.07
CA GLU A 205 29.56 2.81 -2.04
C GLU A 205 28.39 1.86 -2.32
N GLU A 206 28.58 0.57 -2.03
CA GLU A 206 27.63 -0.49 -2.35
C GLU A 206 26.35 -0.33 -1.51
N GLN A 207 25.34 0.30 -2.11
CA GLN A 207 24.03 0.50 -1.50
C GLN A 207 23.25 -0.83 -1.54
N SER A 208 22.32 -1.03 -0.60
CA SER A 208 21.50 -2.24 -0.57
C SER A 208 20.64 -2.32 -1.84
N ASN A 209 21.04 -3.18 -2.80
CA ASN A 209 20.31 -3.48 -4.04
C ASN A 209 18.80 -3.73 -3.81
N LEU A 210 18.45 -4.21 -2.62
CA LEU A 210 17.08 -4.45 -2.21
C LEU A 210 16.21 -3.18 -2.21
N ASN A 211 16.63 -2.08 -1.57
CA ASN A 211 15.81 -0.87 -1.47
C ASN A 211 15.54 -0.28 -2.86
N ASP A 212 16.55 -0.29 -3.73
CA ASP A 212 16.42 0.14 -5.12
C ASP A 212 15.45 -0.74 -5.93
N ILE A 213 15.49 -2.07 -5.72
CA ILE A 213 14.54 -3.01 -6.36
C ILE A 213 13.12 -2.76 -5.86
N LEU A 214 12.92 -2.59 -4.55
CA LEU A 214 11.60 -2.33 -3.96
C LEU A 214 11.00 -1.02 -4.45
N LEU A 215 11.81 0.05 -4.57
CA LEU A 215 11.36 1.32 -5.12
C LEU A 215 10.92 1.19 -6.58
N ARG A 216 11.62 0.39 -7.40
CA ARG A 216 11.27 0.17 -8.80
C ARG A 216 10.00 -0.67 -8.97
N ILE A 217 9.87 -1.77 -8.22
CA ILE A 217 8.68 -2.65 -8.27
C ILE A 217 7.44 -1.87 -7.82
N SER A 218 7.55 -1.11 -6.74
CA SER A 218 6.43 -0.31 -6.23
C SER A 218 6.05 0.82 -7.21
N ALA A 219 7.02 1.46 -7.86
CA ALA A 219 6.76 2.46 -8.88
C ALA A 219 6.06 1.90 -10.13
N PHE A 220 6.35 0.66 -10.51
CA PHE A 220 5.65 0.00 -11.62
C PHE A 220 4.14 -0.07 -11.40
N GLY A 221 3.69 -0.34 -10.16
CA GLY A 221 2.26 -0.33 -9.83
C GLY A 221 1.63 1.05 -10.01
N LEU A 222 2.34 2.11 -9.62
CA LEU A 222 1.87 3.49 -9.78
C LEU A 222 1.85 3.93 -11.25
N PHE A 223 2.85 3.56 -12.05
CA PHE A 223 2.83 3.80 -13.48
C PHE A 223 1.65 3.10 -14.15
N THR A 224 1.41 1.84 -13.79
CA THR A 224 0.30 1.06 -14.33
C THR A 224 -1.04 1.74 -14.01
N TYR A 225 -1.28 2.11 -12.74
CA TYR A 225 -2.48 2.84 -12.34
C TYR A 225 -2.68 4.16 -13.11
N SER A 226 -1.60 4.92 -13.26
CA SER A 226 -1.65 6.23 -13.92
C SER A 226 -1.90 6.09 -15.42
N VAL A 227 -1.30 5.10 -16.09
CA VAL A 227 -1.52 4.84 -17.51
C VAL A 227 -2.97 4.46 -17.78
N PHE A 228 -3.55 3.51 -17.03
CA PHE A 228 -4.96 3.15 -17.20
C PHE A 228 -5.90 4.33 -16.92
N SER A 229 -5.56 5.18 -15.94
CA SER A 229 -6.31 6.40 -15.64
C SER A 229 -6.24 7.44 -16.76
N ILE A 230 -5.05 7.65 -17.34
CA ILE A 230 -4.85 8.55 -18.48
C ILE A 230 -5.61 8.05 -19.71
N ILE A 231 -5.57 6.74 -20.00
CA ILE A 231 -6.31 6.16 -21.14
C ILE A 231 -7.81 6.43 -20.99
N ALA A 232 -8.38 6.10 -19.83
CA ALA A 232 -9.82 6.32 -19.58
C ALA A 232 -10.20 7.81 -19.63
N GLY A 233 -9.36 8.70 -19.09
CA GLY A 233 -9.60 10.14 -19.13
C GLY A 233 -9.48 10.71 -20.54
N SER A 234 -8.40 10.39 -21.26
CA SER A 234 -8.05 10.97 -22.57
C SER A 234 -9.12 10.76 -23.65
N LEU A 235 -9.78 9.60 -23.65
CA LEU A 235 -10.81 9.27 -24.64
C LEU A 235 -12.14 10.00 -24.41
N LYS A 236 -12.35 10.57 -23.21
CA LYS A 236 -13.54 11.37 -22.84
C LYS A 236 -13.19 12.82 -22.49
N VAL A 237 -12.00 13.32 -22.86
CA VAL A 237 -11.51 14.66 -22.49
C VAL A 237 -12.43 15.78 -22.97
N LEU A 238 -13.06 15.65 -24.15
CA LEU A 238 -13.91 16.70 -24.72
C LEU A 238 -15.36 16.69 -24.21
N GLU A 239 -15.81 15.61 -23.56
CA GLU A 239 -17.22 15.42 -23.23
C GLU A 239 -17.55 15.78 -21.78
N SER A 240 -16.56 15.85 -20.89
CA SER A 240 -16.79 16.03 -19.45
C SER A 240 -15.59 16.66 -18.73
N GLU A 241 -15.84 17.75 -17.99
CA GLU A 241 -14.88 18.42 -17.11
C GLU A 241 -14.06 17.48 -16.17
N PRO A 242 -14.63 16.43 -15.53
CA PRO A 242 -13.84 15.53 -14.66
C PRO A 242 -12.83 14.67 -15.43
N SER A 243 -13.04 14.39 -16.72
CA SER A 243 -12.14 13.58 -17.55
C SER A 243 -10.80 14.28 -17.78
N LEU A 244 -10.81 15.60 -17.95
CA LEU A 244 -9.60 16.42 -18.07
C LEU A 244 -8.80 16.40 -16.77
N LEU A 245 -9.47 16.49 -15.63
CA LEU A 245 -8.83 16.48 -14.32
C LEU A 245 -8.15 15.13 -14.03
N VAL A 246 -8.83 14.01 -14.32
CA VAL A 246 -8.25 12.65 -14.16
C VAL A 246 -7.02 12.48 -15.05
N THR A 247 -7.10 12.92 -16.31
CA THR A 247 -5.98 12.84 -17.25
C THR A 247 -4.80 13.69 -16.78
N THR A 248 -5.08 14.91 -16.31
CA THR A 248 -4.06 15.84 -15.81
C THR A 248 -3.39 15.28 -14.55
N THR A 249 -4.17 14.80 -13.58
CA THR A 249 -3.66 14.20 -12.34
C THR A 249 -2.82 12.95 -12.64
N GLY A 250 -3.27 12.10 -13.56
CA GLY A 250 -2.49 10.94 -14.02
C GLY A 250 -1.15 11.34 -14.65
N GLY A 251 -1.15 12.34 -15.53
CA GLY A 251 0.07 12.86 -16.15
C GLY A 251 1.05 13.47 -15.15
N VAL A 252 0.54 14.30 -14.24
CA VAL A 252 1.33 14.89 -13.14
C VAL A 252 1.90 13.81 -12.23
N ALA A 253 1.13 12.76 -11.91
CA ALA A 253 1.59 11.64 -11.09
C ALA A 253 2.76 10.88 -11.74
N VAL A 254 2.67 10.58 -13.04
CA VAL A 254 3.76 9.93 -13.79
C VAL A 254 5.03 10.79 -13.72
N PHE A 255 4.91 12.08 -14.03
CA PHE A 255 6.05 13.00 -14.02
C PHE A 255 6.66 13.12 -12.63
N GLN A 256 5.81 13.26 -11.60
CA GLN A 256 6.23 13.37 -10.21
C GLN A 256 7.00 12.12 -9.75
N VAL A 257 6.53 10.92 -10.08
CA VAL A 257 7.18 9.67 -9.65
C VAL A 257 8.49 9.42 -10.39
N ILE A 258 8.57 9.72 -11.70
CA ILE A 258 9.83 9.63 -12.44
C ILE A 258 10.89 10.54 -11.80
N LEU A 259 10.55 11.81 -11.58
CA LEU A 259 11.47 12.76 -10.95
C LEU A 259 11.86 12.32 -9.54
N GLN A 260 10.92 11.80 -8.75
CA GLN A 260 11.18 11.33 -7.40
C GLN A 260 12.13 10.11 -7.38
N LEU A 261 11.94 9.14 -8.27
CA LEU A 261 12.83 7.98 -8.40
C LEU A 261 14.26 8.41 -8.76
N LEU A 262 14.39 9.32 -9.72
CA LEU A 262 15.69 9.86 -10.11
C LEU A 262 16.36 10.62 -8.97
N PHE A 263 15.58 11.43 -8.22
CA PHE A 263 16.09 12.19 -7.10
C PHE A 263 16.54 11.31 -5.95
N ILE A 264 15.75 10.30 -5.59
CA ILE A 264 16.10 9.32 -4.55
C ILE A 264 17.37 8.57 -4.96
N ALA A 265 17.46 8.11 -6.21
CA ALA A 265 18.65 7.39 -6.71
C ALA A 265 19.93 8.24 -6.72
N ASP A 266 19.83 9.54 -6.99
CA ASP A 266 20.98 10.46 -6.97
C ASP A 266 21.39 10.83 -5.54
N VAL A 267 20.43 11.25 -4.70
CA VAL A 267 20.72 11.71 -3.34
C VAL A 267 21.17 10.55 -2.45
N SER A 268 20.70 9.32 -2.71
CA SER A 268 21.09 8.13 -1.96
C SER A 268 22.59 7.84 -2.05
N ARG A 269 23.24 8.24 -3.15
CA ARG A 269 24.68 8.08 -3.43
C ARG A 269 25.54 9.30 -3.06
N ARG A 270 24.93 10.39 -2.62
CA ARG A 270 25.64 11.62 -2.24
C ARG A 270 25.82 11.73 -0.73
N ARG A 271 26.97 12.28 -0.31
CA ARG A 271 27.31 12.50 1.10
C ARG A 271 27.97 13.86 1.31
N VAL A 272 27.77 14.42 2.50
CA VAL A 272 28.48 15.62 2.95
C VAL A 272 29.93 15.27 3.24
N HIS A 273 30.88 15.99 2.64
CA HIS A 273 32.33 15.78 2.82
C HIS A 273 33.04 17.00 3.41
N LEU A 274 32.50 18.21 3.22
CA LEU A 274 33.12 19.46 3.67
C LEU A 274 32.51 19.93 5.01
N PRO A 275 33.32 20.46 5.96
CA PRO A 275 32.85 20.93 7.26
C PRO A 275 31.88 22.13 7.18
N GLU A 276 31.97 22.96 6.12
CA GLU A 276 30.99 24.03 5.86
C GLU A 276 29.60 23.51 5.46
N HIS A 277 29.56 22.34 4.81
CA HIS A 277 28.31 21.67 4.44
C HIS A 277 27.67 20.93 5.64
N ASP A 278 28.44 20.63 6.68
CA ASP A 278 27.91 20.11 7.95
C ASP A 278 27.16 21.20 8.74
N ARG A 279 27.59 22.46 8.60
CA ARG A 279 26.88 23.63 9.16
C ARG A 279 25.67 24.07 8.33
N SER A 280 25.80 24.14 7.01
CA SER A 280 24.73 24.62 6.11
C SER A 280 23.68 23.55 5.74
N LYS A 281 24.03 22.27 5.84
CA LYS A 281 23.16 21.09 5.60
C LYS A 281 22.37 21.23 4.28
N PRO A 282 23.07 21.39 3.14
CA PRO A 282 22.44 21.68 1.85
C PRO A 282 21.46 20.56 1.47
N GLY A 283 20.24 20.92 1.09
CA GLY A 283 19.20 19.95 0.70
C GLY A 283 18.42 19.32 1.86
N ARG A 284 18.82 19.51 3.13
CA ARG A 284 18.14 18.87 4.28
C ARG A 284 16.68 19.29 4.41
N GLN A 285 16.41 20.58 4.24
CA GLN A 285 15.06 21.15 4.26
C GLN A 285 14.17 20.51 3.17
N ILE A 286 14.75 20.26 2.00
CA ILE A 286 14.04 19.73 0.85
C ILE A 286 13.71 18.26 1.07
N VAL A 287 14.68 17.47 1.54
CA VAL A 287 14.47 16.06 1.89
C VAL A 287 13.39 15.93 2.98
N THR A 288 13.40 16.79 4.00
CA THR A 288 12.36 16.81 5.04
C THR A 288 11.00 17.18 4.50
N PHE A 289 10.93 18.20 3.63
CA PHE A 289 9.69 18.57 2.99
C PHE A 289 9.12 17.42 2.13
N LEU A 290 9.96 16.80 1.29
CA LEU A 290 9.57 15.68 0.44
C LEU A 290 9.15 14.43 1.24
N LEU A 291 9.78 14.20 2.40
CA LEU A 291 9.37 13.15 3.33
C LEU A 291 7.93 13.38 3.79
N ILE A 292 7.61 14.60 4.26
CA ILE A 292 6.26 14.93 4.74
C ILE A 292 5.24 14.89 3.59
N CYS A 293 5.60 15.38 2.39
CA CYS A 293 4.73 15.26 1.21
C CYS A 293 4.45 13.80 0.83
N ASN A 294 5.43 12.90 0.95
CA ASN A 294 5.20 11.48 0.72
C ASN A 294 4.30 10.84 1.79
N VAL A 295 4.40 11.26 3.05
CA VAL A 295 3.46 10.85 4.10
C VAL A 295 2.05 11.36 3.83
N ALA A 296 1.90 12.60 3.36
CA ALA A 296 0.61 13.16 2.98
C ALA A 296 0.00 12.43 1.78
N MET A 297 0.79 12.17 0.72
CA MET A 297 0.35 11.37 -0.43
C MET A 297 0.00 9.93 0.00
N PHE A 298 0.80 9.31 0.86
CA PHE A 298 0.49 8.00 1.43
C PHE A 298 -0.89 7.99 2.09
N ALA A 299 -1.18 8.95 2.97
CA ALA A 299 -2.50 9.06 3.60
C ALA A 299 -3.61 9.22 2.56
N ILE A 300 -3.43 10.09 1.55
CA ILE A 300 -4.40 10.27 0.47
C ILE A 300 -4.65 8.95 -0.26
N TYR A 301 -3.62 8.25 -0.75
CA TYR A 301 -3.78 6.98 -1.47
C TYR A 301 -4.43 5.87 -0.64
N THR A 302 -4.17 5.82 0.67
CA THR A 302 -4.79 4.86 1.58
C THR A 302 -6.29 5.09 1.73
N PHE A 303 -6.72 6.34 1.86
CA PHE A 303 -8.10 6.68 2.18
C PHE A 303 -8.96 7.02 0.95
N GLU A 304 -8.36 7.50 -0.16
CA GLU A 304 -9.05 7.76 -1.43
C GLU A 304 -9.34 6.49 -2.24
N ALA A 305 -8.89 5.31 -1.81
CA ALA A 305 -9.31 4.05 -2.46
C ALA A 305 -10.85 3.94 -2.57
N GLN A 306 -11.60 4.61 -1.67
CA GLN A 306 -13.06 4.71 -1.74
C GLN A 306 -13.58 5.71 -2.78
N LYS A 307 -12.86 6.81 -3.04
CA LYS A 307 -13.18 7.80 -4.07
C LYS A 307 -13.23 7.20 -5.46
N VAL A 308 -12.38 6.20 -5.71
CA VAL A 308 -12.27 5.56 -7.02
C VAL A 308 -13.49 4.69 -7.35
N PHE A 309 -14.22 4.19 -6.34
CA PHE A 309 -15.53 3.56 -6.55
C PHE A 309 -16.63 4.59 -6.89
N ALA A 310 -16.43 5.85 -6.50
CA ALA A 310 -17.35 6.95 -6.77
C ALA A 310 -17.00 7.76 -8.04
N ASN A 311 -15.80 7.59 -8.61
CA ASN A 311 -15.41 8.27 -9.85
C ASN A 311 -15.98 7.51 -11.06
N PRO A 312 -16.96 8.08 -11.79
CA PRO A 312 -17.64 7.37 -12.87
C PRO A 312 -16.74 7.16 -14.09
N VAL A 313 -15.69 7.97 -14.29
CA VAL A 313 -14.94 8.01 -15.56
C VAL A 313 -14.29 6.67 -15.89
N GLN A 314 -13.56 6.06 -14.96
CA GLN A 314 -12.87 4.79 -15.19
C GLN A 314 -13.83 3.59 -15.18
N LEU A 315 -14.87 3.64 -14.35
CA LEU A 315 -15.89 2.61 -14.28
C LEU A 315 -16.73 2.54 -15.56
N ASP A 316 -17.11 3.69 -16.12
CA ASP A 316 -17.87 3.76 -17.37
C ASP A 316 -17.05 3.31 -18.58
N PHE A 317 -15.71 3.41 -18.51
CA PHE A 317 -14.83 3.03 -19.61
C PHE A 317 -14.44 1.54 -19.57
N TYR A 318 -13.93 1.06 -18.44
CA TYR A 318 -13.44 -0.32 -18.31
C TYR A 318 -14.51 -1.31 -17.84
N GLY A 319 -15.61 -0.82 -17.26
CA GLY A 319 -16.56 -1.64 -16.54
C GLY A 319 -16.07 -2.00 -15.13
N PHE A 320 -17.01 -2.46 -14.29
CA PHE A 320 -16.75 -2.73 -12.88
C PHE A 320 -15.67 -3.80 -12.65
N VAL A 321 -15.73 -4.93 -13.36
CA VAL A 321 -14.84 -6.07 -13.11
C VAL A 321 -13.39 -5.77 -13.50
N PRO A 322 -13.08 -5.31 -14.73
CA PRO A 322 -11.69 -5.05 -15.12
C PRO A 322 -11.04 -3.94 -14.29
N TRP A 323 -11.78 -2.85 -14.02
CA TRP A 323 -11.27 -1.76 -13.20
C TRP A 323 -11.02 -2.19 -11.75
N SER A 324 -11.88 -3.03 -11.19
CA SER A 324 -11.68 -3.59 -9.84
C SER A 324 -10.42 -4.46 -9.76
N ILE A 325 -10.13 -5.26 -10.78
CA ILE A 325 -8.91 -6.09 -10.81
C ILE A 325 -7.66 -5.21 -10.86
N ILE A 326 -7.64 -4.21 -11.75
CA ILE A 326 -6.51 -3.28 -11.88
C ILE A 326 -6.24 -2.62 -10.52
N GLN A 327 -7.27 -2.07 -9.87
CA GLN A 327 -7.14 -1.41 -8.57
C GLN A 327 -6.60 -2.32 -7.48
N ARG A 328 -7.12 -3.56 -7.38
CA ARG A 328 -6.68 -4.53 -6.36
C ARG A 328 -5.19 -4.85 -6.46
N ILE A 329 -4.61 -4.77 -7.65
CA ILE A 329 -3.18 -4.99 -7.88
C ILE A 329 -2.40 -3.69 -7.70
N THR A 330 -2.85 -2.58 -8.29
CA THR A 330 -2.04 -1.37 -8.38
C THR A 330 -2.11 -0.48 -7.14
N LEU A 331 -3.26 -0.37 -6.46
CA LEU A 331 -3.41 0.53 -5.31
C LEU A 331 -2.48 0.15 -4.13
N PRO A 332 -2.36 -1.13 -3.72
CA PRO A 332 -1.42 -1.51 -2.66
C PRO A 332 0.03 -1.18 -3.03
N LEU A 333 0.40 -1.34 -4.31
CA LEU A 333 1.72 -0.96 -4.81
C LEU A 333 1.94 0.56 -4.78
N CYS A 334 0.92 1.37 -5.10
CA CYS A 334 0.98 2.83 -5.01
C CYS A 334 1.21 3.28 -3.55
N ILE A 335 0.43 2.73 -2.62
CA ILE A 335 0.51 3.06 -1.20
C ILE A 335 1.89 2.65 -0.67
N PHE A 336 2.32 1.42 -0.97
CA PHE A 336 3.65 0.92 -0.62
C PHE A 336 4.77 1.79 -1.21
N HIS A 337 4.64 2.26 -2.45
CA HIS A 337 5.61 3.16 -3.07
C HIS A 337 5.77 4.47 -2.30
N ARG A 338 4.66 5.11 -1.90
CA ARG A 338 4.68 6.37 -1.12
C ARG A 338 5.28 6.16 0.27
N PHE A 339 4.88 5.09 0.94
CA PHE A 339 5.42 4.71 2.25
C PHE A 339 6.94 4.43 2.17
N HIS A 340 7.36 3.55 1.27
CA HIS A 340 8.76 3.17 1.14
C HIS A 340 9.65 4.33 0.68
N SER A 341 9.13 5.23 -0.17
CA SER A 341 9.81 6.48 -0.52
C SER A 341 10.01 7.38 0.70
N ALA A 342 9.00 7.54 1.57
CA ALA A 342 9.13 8.32 2.79
C ALA A 342 10.19 7.73 3.74
N VAL A 343 10.20 6.41 3.90
CA VAL A 343 11.21 5.69 4.70
C VAL A 343 12.61 5.89 4.11
N THR A 344 12.77 5.74 2.80
CA THR A 344 14.06 5.93 2.12
C THR A 344 14.56 7.38 2.28
N LEU A 345 13.68 8.37 2.16
CA LEU A 345 14.02 9.78 2.40
C LEU A 345 14.40 10.05 3.86
N ALA A 346 13.77 9.36 4.83
CA ALA A 346 14.14 9.44 6.25
C ALA A 346 15.54 8.85 6.50
N GLU A 347 15.86 7.72 5.86
CA GLU A 347 17.19 7.12 5.91
C GLU A 347 18.24 8.04 5.29
N ILE A 348 17.96 8.63 4.12
CA ILE A 348 18.81 9.64 3.48
C ILE A 348 19.01 10.83 4.41
N TRP A 349 17.94 11.36 5.01
CA TRP A 349 18.01 12.48 5.95
C TRP A 349 18.88 12.16 7.16
N LYS A 350 18.86 10.92 7.65
CA LYS A 350 19.68 10.49 8.78
C LYS A 350 21.14 10.25 8.39
N THR A 351 21.39 9.63 7.24
CA THR A 351 22.72 9.15 6.83
C THR A 351 23.55 10.21 6.10
N THR A 352 22.92 11.14 5.39
CA THR A 352 23.62 12.15 4.56
C THR A 352 24.35 13.20 5.39
N TYR A 353 23.86 13.51 6.59
CA TYR A 353 24.40 14.58 7.46
C TYR A 353 25.04 14.06 8.75
N LYS A 354 25.29 12.75 8.87
CA LYS A 354 26.06 12.20 9.99
C LYS A 354 27.51 12.10 9.54
N ALA A 355 28.39 12.91 10.11
CA ALA A 355 29.83 12.75 9.91
C ALA A 355 30.24 11.36 10.43
N ARG A 356 30.63 10.45 9.53
CA ARG A 356 31.47 9.32 9.94
C ARG A 356 32.85 9.92 10.17
N LEU A 357 33.31 9.88 11.41
CA LEU A 357 34.73 9.94 11.71
C LEU A 357 35.34 8.75 10.95
N GLU A 358 35.97 9.02 9.81
CA GLU A 358 36.87 8.06 9.16
C GLU A 358 38.18 7.98 9.95
#